data_AF-E5YF14-F1
#
_entry.id   AF-E5YF14-F1
#
_cell.length_a   1.000
_cell.length_b   1.000
_cell.length_c   1.000
_cell.angle_alpha   90.00
_cell.angle_beta   90.00
_cell.angle_gamma   90.00
#
_symmetry.space_group_name_H-M   'P 1'
#
loop_
_entity.id
_entity.type
_entity.pdbx_description
1 polymer ?
#
loop_
_entity_poly.entity_id
_entity_poly.type
_entity_poly.pdbx_seq_one_letter_code
_entity_poly.pdbx_strand_id
1 'polypeptide(L)'
;MYTHLKRWIGRKWHRTLEVKSPDLALPTEYEESEHIDGKEDSYGDWLCDSFLSGMSAVEIIRDSLLHSSQSLMQELVTVDELNQKNELASQGMGTLSELVGLIEHHSAEGIGYIDELIAVLKGINDNIDGINKLSKQTNLLAINSAIEAAHVGGSGAGFSVIAKEIKQLSSEIQSQAANITDLTLDINQHAKNVSASVGENSQSTHAIRIATEKASQMLQQVIELSAHMQKIIRFIATQQFLNTVKLDHVIWKAKVYEMILHCDMTSGVNSHTECRLGKWYYGDAGSSFSHFNGFIQLEAPHAEVHRSGREALEAFRAGNNDALKKSLAIMEQASTQVIKRIDELLTQIGDD
;
A
#
# COMPACT_ATOMS: atom_id res chain seq x y z
N MET A 1 42.02 15.91 -15.74
CA MET A 1 42.34 15.85 -14.28
C MET A 1 43.80 15.44 -14.02
N TYR A 2 44.33 14.41 -14.69
CA TYR A 2 45.72 13.94 -14.55
C TYR A 2 46.80 14.97 -14.95
N THR A 3 46.51 15.84 -15.93
CA THR A 3 47.42 16.90 -16.42
C THR A 3 47.47 18.15 -15.52
N HIS A 4 46.46 18.37 -14.66
CA HIS A 4 46.44 19.51 -13.74
C HIS A 4 47.21 19.21 -12.43
N LEU A 5 47.26 17.94 -11.99
CA LEU A 5 48.00 17.52 -10.80
C LEU A 5 49.53 17.63 -10.99
N LYS A 6 50.07 17.18 -12.14
CA LYS A 6 51.50 17.31 -12.48
C LYS A 6 51.96 18.78 -12.53
N ARG A 7 51.08 19.68 -12.97
CA ARG A 7 51.37 21.12 -13.10
C ARG A 7 51.27 21.89 -11.77
N TRP A 8 50.64 21.31 -10.75
CA TRP A 8 50.60 21.85 -9.38
C TRP A 8 51.84 21.42 -8.58
N ILE A 9 52.28 20.17 -8.72
CA ILE A 9 53.47 19.64 -8.03
C ILE A 9 54.77 20.25 -8.59
N GLY A 10 54.89 20.40 -9.91
CA GLY A 10 56.13 20.92 -10.54
C GLY A 10 56.42 22.41 -10.33
N ARG A 11 55.45 23.22 -9.85
CA ARG A 11 55.63 24.66 -9.67
C ARG A 11 55.99 25.10 -8.25
N LYS A 12 55.92 24.21 -7.27
CA LYS A 12 56.24 24.52 -5.86
C LYS A 12 57.71 24.28 -5.48
N TRP A 13 58.51 23.67 -6.36
CA TRP A 13 59.90 23.30 -6.09
C TRP A 13 60.98 24.34 -6.46
N HIS A 14 60.60 25.50 -7.04
CA HIS A 14 61.56 26.50 -7.51
C HIS A 14 61.32 27.95 -7.07
N ARG A 15 60.54 28.18 -6.00
CA ARG A 15 60.52 29.50 -5.37
C ARG A 15 60.57 29.40 -3.85
N THR A 16 61.58 30.10 -3.33
CA THR A 16 61.67 30.73 -2.00
C THR A 16 61.73 29.79 -0.80
N LEU A 17 62.93 29.64 -0.24
CA LEU A 17 63.27 30.17 1.08
C LEU A 17 64.75 30.60 1.09
N GLU A 18 65.05 31.79 0.56
CA GLU A 18 66.09 32.65 1.16
C GLU A 18 65.47 33.19 2.45
N VAL A 19 65.90 32.68 3.60
CA VAL A 19 65.60 33.27 4.91
C VAL A 19 66.92 33.68 5.53
N LYS A 20 67.02 34.98 5.84
CA LYS A 20 68.14 35.60 6.56
C LYS A 20 68.36 34.92 7.91
N SER A 21 69.64 34.68 8.21
CA SER A 21 70.17 34.20 9.48
C SER A 21 69.82 35.09 10.67
N PRO A 22 69.62 34.48 11.86
CA PRO A 22 70.19 34.99 13.10
C PRO A 22 71.24 34.00 13.64
N ASP A 23 72.37 34.55 14.09
CA ASP A 23 73.45 33.85 14.79
C ASP A 23 72.92 32.96 15.93
N LEU A 24 73.29 31.68 15.89
CA LEU A 24 73.47 30.83 17.08
C LEU A 24 74.34 29.61 16.68
N ALA A 25 75.37 29.39 17.50
CA ALA A 25 76.55 28.59 17.22
C ALA A 25 76.30 27.10 16.89
N LEU A 26 77.14 26.57 15.99
CA LEU A 26 77.30 25.13 15.75
C LEU A 26 78.11 24.47 16.87
N PRO A 27 77.72 23.27 17.31
CA PRO A 27 78.69 22.22 17.61
C PRO A 27 78.77 21.29 16.41
N THR A 28 79.95 21.28 15.81
CA THR A 28 80.48 20.22 14.97
C THR A 28 80.51 18.91 15.75
N GLU A 29 79.85 17.88 15.24
CA GLU A 29 80.34 16.50 15.34
C GLU A 29 79.60 15.62 14.32
N TYR A 30 80.40 15.08 13.40
CA TYR A 30 80.07 13.95 12.57
C TYR A 30 79.99 12.73 13.47
N GLU A 31 78.81 12.14 13.61
CA GLU A 31 78.70 10.71 13.93
C GLU A 31 78.05 10.01 12.74
N GLU A 32 78.90 9.33 11.97
CA GLU A 32 78.50 8.22 11.11
C GLU A 32 77.77 7.20 11.99
N SER A 33 76.43 7.20 11.94
CA SER A 33 75.65 6.09 12.48
C SER A 33 75.46 5.04 11.40
N GLU A 34 75.85 3.85 11.78
CA GLU A 34 75.95 2.62 11.01
C GLU A 34 74.70 2.30 10.19
N HIS A 35 74.93 1.70 9.02
CA HIS A 35 73.96 0.95 8.25
C HIS A 35 73.04 0.12 9.16
N ILE A 36 71.79 0.56 9.28
CA ILE A 36 70.68 -0.32 9.63
C ILE A 36 70.04 -0.71 8.30
N ASP A 37 70.33 -1.93 7.88
CA ASP A 37 69.65 -2.66 6.82
C ASP A 37 68.18 -2.85 7.22
N GLY A 38 67.36 -1.84 6.93
CA GLY A 38 65.93 -1.81 7.19
C GLY A 38 65.23 -1.53 5.88
N LYS A 39 64.46 -2.52 5.38
CA LYS A 39 63.61 -2.43 4.18
C LYS A 39 63.02 -1.02 4.06
N GLU A 40 63.44 -0.28 3.03
CA GLU A 40 62.73 0.90 2.60
C GLU A 40 61.32 0.46 2.20
N ASP A 41 60.33 0.70 3.07
CA ASP A 41 58.93 0.75 2.61
C ASP A 41 58.91 1.76 1.47
N SER A 42 58.77 1.26 0.25
CA SER A 42 58.79 2.09 -0.93
C SER A 42 57.66 3.11 -0.80
N TYR A 43 57.89 4.36 -1.19
CA TYR A 43 56.82 5.36 -1.30
C TYR A 43 55.56 4.82 -2.03
N GLY A 44 55.75 3.84 -2.92
CA GLY A 44 54.67 3.09 -3.57
C GLY A 44 53.84 2.22 -2.63
N ASP A 45 54.46 1.52 -1.69
CA ASP A 45 53.79 0.62 -0.74
C ASP A 45 52.90 1.42 0.22
N TRP A 46 53.43 2.50 0.78
CA TRP A 46 52.63 3.43 1.61
C TRP A 46 51.42 4.02 0.87
N LEU A 47 51.59 4.37 -0.41
CA LEU A 47 50.50 4.91 -1.23
C LEU A 47 49.43 3.85 -1.52
N CYS A 48 49.84 2.62 -1.79
CA CYS A 48 48.95 1.47 -2.00
C CYS A 48 48.16 1.14 -0.73
N ASP A 49 48.83 1.07 0.43
CA ASP A 49 48.18 0.84 1.73
C ASP A 49 47.20 1.97 2.08
N SER A 50 47.58 3.22 1.83
CA SER A 50 46.69 4.38 2.03
C SER A 50 45.45 4.30 1.14
N PHE A 51 45.61 3.86 -0.12
CA PHE A 51 44.49 3.68 -1.04
C PHE A 51 43.57 2.54 -0.61
N LEU A 52 44.12 1.39 -0.22
CA LEU A 52 43.34 0.23 0.26
C LEU A 52 42.64 0.51 1.59
N SER A 53 43.29 1.25 2.49
CA SER A 53 42.66 1.72 3.73
C SER A 53 41.43 2.61 3.45
N GLY A 54 41.44 3.36 2.35
CA GLY A 54 40.30 4.12 1.85
C GLY A 54 39.11 3.26 1.40
N MET A 55 39.29 1.95 1.20
CA MET A 55 38.21 1.02 0.84
C MET A 55 37.18 0.84 1.96
N SER A 56 37.54 1.14 3.21
CA SER A 56 36.61 1.16 4.35
C SER A 56 35.38 2.04 4.11
N ALA A 57 35.53 3.17 3.39
CA ALA A 57 34.41 4.01 3.00
C ALA A 57 33.43 3.30 2.05
N VAL A 58 33.94 2.45 1.14
CA VAL A 58 33.13 1.65 0.21
C VAL A 58 32.38 0.55 0.98
N GLU A 59 33.00 -0.05 1.99
CA GLU A 59 32.34 -1.02 2.86
C GLU A 59 31.18 -0.40 3.65
N ILE A 60 31.37 0.81 4.20
CA ILE A 60 30.30 1.54 4.89
C ILE A 60 29.12 1.83 3.95
N ILE A 61 29.40 2.21 2.69
CA ILE A 61 28.36 2.42 1.68
C ILE A 61 27.64 1.10 1.40
N ARG A 62 28.37 0.00 1.16
CA ARG A 62 27.79 -1.33 0.94
C ARG A 62 26.86 -1.74 2.08
N ASP A 63 27.28 -1.58 3.32
CA ASP A 63 26.50 -1.96 4.49
C ASP A 63 25.25 -1.08 4.64
N SER A 64 25.35 0.20 4.30
CA SER A 64 24.19 1.11 4.23
C SER A 64 23.19 0.68 3.14
N LEU A 65 23.65 0.23 1.97
CA LEU A 65 22.77 -0.30 0.91
C LEU A 65 22.07 -1.59 1.34
N LEU A 66 22.78 -2.48 2.06
CA LEU A 66 22.20 -3.70 2.62
C LEU A 66 21.10 -3.39 3.63
N HIS A 67 21.34 -2.47 4.56
CA HIS A 67 20.31 -2.02 5.50
C HIS A 67 19.10 -1.41 4.78
N SER A 68 19.33 -0.58 3.78
CA SER A 68 18.25 -0.01 2.95
C SER A 68 17.46 -1.09 2.21
N SER A 69 18.12 -2.15 1.71
CA SER A 69 17.45 -3.29 1.08
C SER A 69 16.54 -4.04 2.06
N GLN A 70 16.99 -4.24 3.31
CA GLN A 70 16.17 -4.84 4.37
C GLN A 70 14.94 -3.99 4.67
N SER A 71 15.09 -2.66 4.77
CA SER A 71 13.97 -1.75 4.97
C SER A 71 12.96 -1.85 3.82
N LEU A 72 13.40 -1.93 2.57
CA LEU A 72 12.51 -2.09 1.41
C LEU A 72 11.75 -3.42 1.44
N MET A 73 12.39 -4.50 1.90
CA MET A 73 11.69 -5.79 2.08
C MET A 73 10.60 -5.68 3.15
N GLN A 74 10.83 -4.92 4.22
CA GLN A 74 9.81 -4.65 5.24
C GLN A 74 8.65 -3.83 4.67
N GLU A 75 8.93 -2.83 3.83
CA GLU A 75 7.89 -2.06 3.15
C GLU A 75 7.01 -2.94 2.23
N LEU A 76 7.58 -3.95 1.57
CA LEU A 76 6.78 -4.90 0.77
C LEU A 76 5.77 -5.69 1.62
N VAL A 77 6.12 -6.05 2.85
CA VAL A 77 5.19 -6.71 3.78
C VAL A 77 4.06 -5.75 4.16
N THR A 78 4.40 -4.49 4.46
CA THR A 78 3.40 -3.45 4.76
C THR A 78 2.43 -3.21 3.60
N VAL A 79 2.91 -3.23 2.35
CA VAL A 79 2.06 -3.09 1.15
C VAL A 79 1.13 -4.30 1.01
N ASP A 80 1.60 -5.50 1.32
CA ASP A 80 0.77 -6.72 1.26
C ASP A 80 -0.38 -6.67 2.29
N GLU A 81 -0.08 -6.24 3.53
CA GLU A 81 -1.10 -5.98 4.54
C GLU A 81 -2.11 -4.90 4.12
N LEU A 82 -1.64 -3.85 3.43
CA LEU A 82 -2.50 -2.81 2.89
C LEU A 82 -3.45 -3.37 1.81
N ASN A 83 -2.94 -4.22 0.92
CA ASN A 83 -3.75 -4.87 -0.12
C ASN A 83 -4.84 -5.75 0.50
N GLN A 84 -4.52 -6.53 1.53
CA GLN A 84 -5.51 -7.34 2.25
C GLN A 84 -6.61 -6.47 2.87
N LYS A 85 -6.23 -5.34 3.49
CA LYS A 85 -7.20 -4.38 4.06
C LYS A 85 -8.07 -3.74 2.98
N ASN A 86 -7.51 -3.44 1.81
CA ASN A 86 -8.25 -2.89 0.68
C ASN A 86 -9.28 -3.89 0.14
N GLU A 87 -8.94 -5.18 0.05
CA GLU A 87 -9.89 -6.23 -0.34
C GLU A 87 -11.08 -6.31 0.63
N LEU A 88 -10.81 -6.32 1.94
CA LEU A 88 -11.86 -6.30 2.97
C LEU A 88 -12.73 -5.05 2.87
N ALA A 89 -12.13 -3.88 2.64
CA ALA A 89 -12.86 -2.64 2.44
C ALA A 89 -13.74 -2.71 1.19
N SER A 90 -13.27 -3.33 0.11
CA SER A 90 -14.01 -3.47 -1.15
C SER A 90 -15.22 -4.39 -0.99
N GLN A 91 -15.03 -5.51 -0.31
CA GLN A 91 -16.14 -6.40 0.08
C GLN A 91 -17.15 -5.66 0.97
N GLY A 92 -16.68 -4.87 1.94
CA GLY A 92 -17.54 -4.05 2.79
C GLY A 92 -18.36 -3.02 2.00
N MET A 93 -17.77 -2.39 0.97
CA MET A 93 -18.48 -1.47 0.08
C MET A 93 -19.55 -2.20 -0.75
N GLY A 94 -19.25 -3.41 -1.23
CA GLY A 94 -20.23 -4.26 -1.92
C GLY A 94 -21.44 -4.58 -1.05
N THR A 95 -21.21 -5.05 0.18
CA THR A 95 -22.28 -5.33 1.15
C THR A 95 -23.11 -4.09 1.49
N LEU A 96 -22.46 -2.92 1.65
CA LEU A 96 -23.18 -1.66 1.88
C LEU A 96 -24.08 -1.28 0.70
N SER A 97 -23.59 -1.46 -0.53
CA SER A 97 -24.37 -1.18 -1.74
C SER A 97 -25.61 -2.07 -1.82
N GLU A 98 -25.47 -3.37 -1.51
CA GLU A 98 -26.58 -4.31 -1.46
C GLU A 98 -27.61 -3.94 -0.38
N LEU A 99 -27.14 -3.60 0.82
CA LEU A 99 -28.00 -3.20 1.94
C LEU A 99 -28.79 -1.91 1.62
N VAL A 100 -28.14 -0.93 0.97
CA VAL A 100 -28.81 0.29 0.49
C VAL A 100 -29.91 -0.07 -0.51
N GLY A 101 -29.65 -0.97 -1.46
CA GLY A 101 -30.64 -1.43 -2.43
C GLY A 101 -31.85 -2.12 -1.77
N LEU A 102 -31.61 -2.95 -0.74
CA LEU A 102 -32.68 -3.59 0.04
C LEU A 102 -33.54 -2.57 0.79
N ILE A 103 -32.93 -1.53 1.38
CA ILE A 103 -33.67 -0.47 2.08
C ILE A 103 -34.52 0.35 1.10
N GLU A 104 -34.00 0.67 -0.09
CA GLU A 104 -34.77 1.36 -1.13
C GLU A 104 -35.98 0.53 -1.56
N HIS A 105 -35.79 -0.79 -1.75
CA HIS A 105 -36.87 -1.71 -2.11
C HIS A 105 -37.96 -1.78 -1.04
N HIS A 106 -37.60 -2.04 0.22
CA HIS A 106 -38.58 -2.09 1.32
C HIS A 106 -39.27 -0.75 1.56
N SER A 107 -38.58 0.38 1.32
CA SER A 107 -39.18 1.71 1.42
C SER A 107 -40.25 1.91 0.33
N ALA A 108 -40.00 1.43 -0.89
CA ALA A 108 -40.97 1.47 -1.98
C ALA A 108 -42.19 0.58 -1.69
N GLU A 109 -41.99 -0.64 -1.18
CA GLU A 109 -43.09 -1.51 -0.73
C GLU A 109 -43.89 -0.90 0.42
N GLY A 110 -43.20 -0.29 1.39
CA GLY A 110 -43.82 0.40 2.52
C GLY A 110 -44.79 1.51 2.07
N ILE A 111 -44.42 2.30 1.06
CA ILE A 111 -45.32 3.29 0.45
C ILE A 111 -46.56 2.60 -0.16
N GLY A 112 -46.36 1.49 -0.89
CA GLY A 112 -47.46 0.72 -1.46
C GLY A 112 -48.47 0.24 -0.41
N TYR A 113 -48.01 -0.28 0.73
CA TYR A 113 -48.88 -0.69 1.83
C TYR A 113 -49.63 0.48 2.47
N ILE A 114 -49.02 1.66 2.55
CA ILE A 114 -49.67 2.86 3.07
C ILE A 114 -50.78 3.33 2.12
N ASP A 115 -50.54 3.31 0.81
CA ASP A 115 -51.54 3.66 -0.19
C ASP A 115 -52.74 2.71 -0.14
N GLU A 116 -52.49 1.41 0.02
CA GLU A 116 -53.55 0.41 0.20
C GLU A 116 -54.33 0.64 1.51
N LEU A 117 -53.64 0.92 2.62
CA LEU A 117 -54.29 1.25 3.90
C LEU A 117 -55.19 2.48 3.76
N ILE A 118 -54.72 3.55 3.09
CA ILE A 118 -55.53 4.75 2.85
C ILE A 118 -56.78 4.42 2.02
N ALA A 119 -56.66 3.55 1.02
CA ALA A 119 -57.80 3.09 0.23
C ALA A 119 -58.82 2.30 1.06
N VAL A 120 -58.35 1.41 1.95
CA VAL A 120 -59.21 0.66 2.87
C VAL A 120 -59.93 1.59 3.85
N LEU A 121 -59.23 2.57 4.45
CA LEU A 121 -59.83 3.55 5.36
C LEU A 121 -60.92 4.37 4.66
N LYS A 122 -60.74 4.70 3.38
CA LYS A 122 -61.77 5.36 2.57
C LYS A 122 -63.02 4.48 2.44
N GLY A 123 -62.86 3.21 2.12
CA GLY A 123 -63.98 2.26 2.05
C GLY A 123 -64.70 2.07 3.39
N ILE A 124 -63.97 2.11 4.51
CA ILE A 124 -64.57 2.09 5.85
C ILE A 124 -65.44 3.33 6.07
N ASN A 125 -64.93 4.53 5.76
CA ASN A 125 -65.70 5.77 5.89
C ASN A 125 -66.97 5.76 5.01
N ASP A 126 -66.88 5.28 3.77
CA ASP A 126 -68.05 5.15 2.88
C ASP A 126 -69.13 4.23 3.49
N ASN A 127 -68.72 3.14 4.15
CA ASN A 127 -69.64 2.23 4.86
C ASN A 127 -70.25 2.89 6.11
N ILE A 128 -69.46 3.64 6.88
CA ILE A 128 -69.95 4.38 8.06
C ILE A 128 -71.00 5.42 7.64
N ASP A 129 -70.80 6.12 6.53
CA ASP A 129 -71.78 7.03 5.97
C ASP A 129 -73.10 6.31 5.60
N GLY A 130 -73.00 5.09 5.08
CA GLY A 130 -74.15 4.20 4.86
C GLY A 130 -74.88 3.86 6.16
N ILE A 131 -74.16 3.45 7.20
CA ILE A 131 -74.72 3.13 8.53
C ILE A 131 -75.41 4.34 9.14
N ASN A 132 -74.79 5.53 9.05
CA ASN A 132 -75.36 6.78 9.53
C ASN A 132 -76.66 7.14 8.80
N LYS A 133 -76.74 6.92 7.49
CA LYS A 133 -77.98 7.11 6.71
C LYS A 133 -79.08 6.14 7.16
N LEU A 134 -78.75 4.84 7.30
CA LEU A 134 -79.69 3.82 7.76
C LEU A 134 -80.19 4.11 9.17
N SER A 135 -79.29 4.44 10.11
CA SER A 135 -79.68 4.78 11.48
C SER A 135 -80.57 6.02 11.53
N LYS A 136 -80.30 7.07 10.74
CA LYS A 136 -81.18 8.25 10.65
C LYS A 136 -82.56 7.89 10.11
N GLN A 137 -82.64 7.03 9.09
CA GLN A 137 -83.92 6.53 8.56
C GLN A 137 -84.68 5.69 9.60
N THR A 138 -84.00 4.78 10.29
CA THR A 138 -84.60 3.95 11.35
C THR A 138 -85.09 4.81 12.52
N ASN A 139 -84.33 5.84 12.90
CA ASN A 139 -84.74 6.81 13.91
C ASN A 139 -86.00 7.59 13.48
N LEU A 140 -86.08 8.02 12.22
CA LEU A 140 -87.28 8.67 11.68
C LEU A 140 -88.49 7.73 11.66
N LEU A 141 -88.30 6.46 11.26
CA LEU A 141 -89.35 5.43 11.32
C LEU A 141 -89.82 5.22 12.75
N ALA A 142 -88.91 5.12 13.72
CA ALA A 142 -89.23 4.98 15.13
C ALA A 142 -90.04 6.16 15.67
N ILE A 143 -89.69 7.39 15.28
CA ILE A 143 -90.45 8.60 15.63
C ILE A 143 -91.86 8.53 15.04
N ASN A 144 -92.00 8.17 13.76
CA ASN A 144 -93.32 8.05 13.11
C ASN A 144 -94.17 6.96 13.77
N SER A 145 -93.60 5.81 14.11
CA SER A 145 -94.29 4.74 14.83
C SER A 145 -94.68 5.14 16.25
N ALA A 146 -93.86 5.92 16.96
CA ALA A 146 -94.19 6.44 18.28
C ALA A 146 -95.38 7.42 18.22
N ILE A 147 -95.43 8.26 17.19
CA ILE A 147 -96.56 9.19 16.95
C ILE A 147 -97.84 8.39 16.67
N GLU A 148 -97.78 7.39 15.79
CA GLU A 148 -98.96 6.57 15.46
C GLU A 148 -99.43 5.75 16.68
N ALA A 149 -98.52 5.18 17.46
CA ALA A 149 -98.84 4.46 18.69
C ALA A 149 -99.52 5.36 19.73
N ALA A 150 -99.17 6.64 19.80
CA ALA A 150 -99.86 7.63 20.64
C ALA A 150 -101.25 7.99 20.09
N HIS A 151 -101.44 7.94 18.77
CA HIS A 151 -102.70 8.27 18.09
C HIS A 151 -103.81 7.23 18.35
N VAL A 152 -103.49 5.93 18.34
CA VAL A 152 -104.44 4.84 18.65
C VAL A 152 -104.72 4.63 20.16
N GLY A 153 -104.14 5.47 21.03
CA GLY A 153 -104.45 5.47 22.47
C GLY A 153 -104.08 4.17 23.20
N GLY A 154 -105.00 3.63 24.02
CA GLY A 154 -104.73 2.48 24.89
C GLY A 154 -104.32 1.20 24.15
N SER A 155 -104.73 1.03 22.89
CA SER A 155 -104.37 -0.12 22.04
C SER A 155 -102.93 -0.04 21.49
N GLY A 156 -102.30 1.14 21.50
CA GLY A 156 -100.95 1.38 20.98
C GLY A 156 -99.82 1.29 22.01
N ALA A 157 -100.13 1.01 23.29
CA ALA A 157 -99.17 1.06 24.38
C ALA A 157 -97.93 0.15 24.16
N GLY A 158 -98.12 -1.07 23.65
CA GLY A 158 -97.03 -1.98 23.32
C GLY A 158 -96.15 -1.49 22.16
N PHE A 159 -96.75 -0.88 21.14
CA PHE A 159 -96.03 -0.30 20.00
C PHE A 159 -95.22 0.93 20.38
N SER A 160 -95.69 1.72 21.36
CA SER A 160 -94.95 2.88 21.88
C SER A 160 -93.63 2.49 22.56
N VAL A 161 -93.64 1.38 23.32
CA VAL A 161 -92.43 0.84 23.95
C VAL A 161 -91.42 0.40 22.88
N ILE A 162 -91.88 -0.34 21.87
CA ILE A 162 -91.02 -0.80 20.75
C ILE A 162 -90.42 0.39 20.00
N ALA A 163 -91.23 1.41 19.71
CA ALA A 163 -90.76 2.61 19.01
C ALA A 163 -89.68 3.37 19.81
N LYS A 164 -89.82 3.45 21.14
CA LYS A 164 -88.80 4.04 22.02
C LYS A 164 -87.50 3.24 22.00
N GLU A 165 -87.59 1.91 22.02
CA GLU A 165 -86.42 1.02 21.97
C GLU A 165 -85.66 1.15 20.64
N ILE A 166 -86.38 1.19 19.50
CA ILE A 166 -85.77 1.38 18.17
C ILE A 166 -85.10 2.76 18.06
N LYS A 167 -85.71 3.80 18.65
CA LYS A 167 -85.12 5.14 18.70
C LYS A 167 -83.81 5.15 19.48
N GLN A 168 -83.80 4.52 20.66
CA GLN A 168 -82.61 4.40 21.49
C GLN A 168 -81.50 3.63 20.75
N LEU A 169 -81.83 2.48 20.16
CA LEU A 169 -80.90 1.68 19.36
C LEU A 169 -80.32 2.45 18.18
N SER A 170 -81.15 3.24 17.47
CA SER A 170 -80.67 4.08 16.36
C SER A 170 -79.67 5.14 16.85
N SER A 171 -79.96 5.78 17.99
CA SER A 171 -79.04 6.75 18.61
C SER A 171 -77.72 6.11 19.02
N GLU A 172 -77.75 4.89 19.56
CA GLU A 172 -76.54 4.13 19.90
C GLU A 172 -75.72 3.77 18.67
N ILE A 173 -76.36 3.35 17.58
CA ILE A 173 -75.70 3.09 16.29
C ILE A 173 -75.00 4.36 15.77
N GLN A 174 -75.65 5.54 15.86
CA GLN A 174 -75.03 6.81 15.46
C GLN A 174 -73.81 7.15 16.32
N SER A 175 -73.89 6.94 17.64
CA SER A 175 -72.76 7.16 18.54
C SER A 175 -71.59 6.23 18.21
N GLN A 176 -71.86 4.95 17.93
CA GLN A 176 -70.81 4.00 17.56
C GLN A 176 -70.20 4.33 16.19
N ALA A 177 -71.02 4.72 15.22
CA ALA A 177 -70.55 5.17 13.91
C ALA A 177 -69.58 6.37 14.05
N ALA A 178 -69.91 7.35 14.91
CA ALA A 178 -69.02 8.48 15.18
C ALA A 178 -67.67 8.05 15.79
N ASN A 179 -67.68 7.14 16.77
CA ASN A 179 -66.45 6.62 17.36
C ASN A 179 -65.55 5.91 16.32
N ILE A 180 -66.15 5.17 15.38
CA ILE A 180 -65.38 4.50 14.31
C ILE A 180 -64.82 5.55 13.34
N THR A 181 -65.57 6.62 13.02
CA THR A 181 -65.05 7.74 12.21
C THR A 181 -63.80 8.34 12.86
N ASP A 182 -63.84 8.64 14.16
CA ASP A 182 -62.70 9.20 14.89
C ASP A 182 -61.49 8.27 14.85
N LEU A 183 -61.68 6.96 15.08
CA LEU A 183 -60.61 5.98 14.98
C LEU A 183 -60.01 5.91 13.55
N THR A 184 -60.85 6.04 12.53
CA THR A 184 -60.42 6.01 11.12
C THR A 184 -59.60 7.26 10.77
N LEU A 185 -59.96 8.42 11.34
CA LEU A 185 -59.19 9.66 11.22
C LEU A 185 -57.81 9.54 11.88
N ASP A 186 -57.75 8.97 13.08
CA ASP A 186 -56.49 8.72 13.80
C ASP A 186 -55.57 7.79 13.00
N ILE A 187 -56.09 6.68 12.48
CA ILE A 187 -55.31 5.75 11.64
C ILE A 187 -54.82 6.46 10.36
N ASN A 188 -55.66 7.31 9.74
CA ASN A 188 -55.25 8.08 8.55
C ASN A 188 -54.09 9.04 8.88
N GLN A 189 -54.13 9.70 10.04
CA GLN A 189 -53.05 10.57 10.48
C GLN A 189 -51.76 9.79 10.74
N HIS A 190 -51.86 8.62 11.38
CA HIS A 190 -50.70 7.73 11.54
C HIS A 190 -50.12 7.27 10.20
N ALA A 191 -50.97 6.89 9.23
CA ALA A 191 -50.54 6.50 7.89
C ALA A 191 -49.75 7.62 7.19
N LYS A 192 -50.21 8.88 7.30
CA LYS A 192 -49.48 10.05 6.76
C LYS A 192 -48.14 10.27 7.44
N ASN A 193 -48.07 10.11 8.76
CA ASN A 193 -46.81 10.25 9.50
C ASN A 193 -45.80 9.17 9.09
N VAL A 194 -46.25 7.92 8.92
CA VAL A 194 -45.40 6.83 8.41
C VAL A 194 -44.93 7.14 6.98
N SER A 195 -45.82 7.63 6.10
CA SER A 195 -45.46 8.01 4.73
C SER A 195 -44.36 9.08 4.69
N ALA A 196 -44.48 10.12 5.52
CA ALA A 196 -43.45 11.15 5.65
C ALA A 196 -42.11 10.56 6.12
N SER A 197 -42.13 9.69 7.13
CA SER A 197 -40.93 9.02 7.64
C SER A 197 -40.24 8.13 6.58
N VAL A 198 -41.02 7.41 5.76
CA VAL A 198 -40.48 6.62 4.65
C VAL A 198 -39.84 7.53 3.59
N GLY A 199 -40.45 8.70 3.31
CA GLY A 199 -39.86 9.70 2.42
C GLY A 199 -38.50 10.22 2.92
N GLU A 200 -38.40 10.57 4.20
CA GLU A 200 -37.12 10.96 4.84
C GLU A 200 -36.08 9.84 4.79
N ASN A 201 -36.51 8.58 5.01
CA ASN A 201 -35.64 7.42 4.93
C ASN A 201 -35.12 7.18 3.50
N SER A 202 -35.96 7.37 2.49
CA SER A 202 -35.57 7.28 1.08
C SER A 202 -34.52 8.34 0.72
N GLN A 203 -34.70 9.59 1.17
CA GLN A 203 -33.71 10.65 0.96
C GLN A 203 -32.37 10.33 1.64
N SER A 204 -32.41 9.83 2.88
CA SER A 204 -31.22 9.41 3.63
C SER A 204 -30.48 8.27 2.93
N THR A 205 -31.23 7.28 2.44
CA THR A 205 -30.70 6.12 1.73
C THR A 205 -30.04 6.53 0.41
N HIS A 206 -30.64 7.48 -0.32
CA HIS A 206 -30.03 8.05 -1.53
C HIS A 206 -28.69 8.75 -1.26
N ALA A 207 -28.58 9.50 -0.15
CA ALA A 207 -27.33 10.12 0.25
C ALA A 207 -26.26 9.07 0.60
N ILE A 208 -26.64 7.99 1.31
CA ILE A 208 -25.75 6.87 1.62
C ILE A 208 -25.27 6.19 0.34
N ARG A 209 -26.14 5.99 -0.67
CA ARG A 209 -25.77 5.42 -1.96
C ARG A 209 -24.67 6.24 -2.66
N ILE A 210 -24.83 7.56 -2.72
CA ILE A 210 -23.84 8.46 -3.31
C ILE A 210 -22.52 8.41 -2.54
N ALA A 211 -22.57 8.41 -1.21
CA ALA A 211 -21.38 8.31 -0.37
C ALA A 211 -20.65 6.98 -0.56
N THR A 212 -21.39 5.87 -0.68
CA THR A 212 -20.85 4.52 -0.91
C THR A 212 -20.18 4.43 -2.28
N GLU A 213 -20.81 4.96 -3.33
CA GLU A 213 -20.22 5.02 -4.68
C GLU A 213 -18.90 5.82 -4.68
N LYS A 214 -18.89 6.99 -4.04
CA LYS A 214 -17.68 7.80 -3.91
C LYS A 214 -16.58 7.08 -3.13
N ALA A 215 -16.94 6.40 -2.03
CA ALA A 215 -15.99 5.62 -1.23
C ALA A 215 -15.40 4.45 -2.03
N SER A 216 -16.22 3.77 -2.84
CA SER A 216 -15.79 2.70 -3.76
C SER A 216 -14.76 3.21 -4.78
N GLN A 217 -15.03 4.36 -5.41
CA GLN A 217 -14.10 4.99 -6.36
C GLN A 217 -12.77 5.38 -5.70
N MET A 218 -12.81 5.96 -4.50
CA MET A 218 -11.60 6.29 -3.75
C MET A 218 -10.80 5.04 -3.38
N LEU A 219 -11.48 3.97 -2.97
CA LEU A 219 -10.82 2.71 -2.65
C LEU A 219 -10.14 2.09 -3.86
N GLN A 220 -10.77 2.15 -5.04
CA GLN A 220 -10.18 1.68 -6.28
C GLN A 220 -8.87 2.42 -6.61
N GLN A 221 -8.83 3.74 -6.40
CA GLN A 221 -7.61 4.54 -6.56
C GLN A 221 -6.51 4.12 -5.57
N VAL A 222 -6.88 3.78 -4.32
CA VAL A 222 -5.92 3.30 -3.32
C VAL A 222 -5.36 1.93 -3.71
N ILE A 223 -6.19 1.03 -4.25
CA ILE A 223 -5.76 -0.29 -4.76
C ILE A 223 -4.75 -0.12 -5.89
N GLU A 224 -5.05 0.74 -6.87
CA GLU A 224 -4.14 1.02 -7.99
C GLU A 224 -2.81 1.62 -7.52
N LEU A 225 -2.86 2.58 -6.60
CA LEU A 225 -1.67 3.19 -6.02
C LEU A 225 -0.82 2.17 -5.24
N SER A 226 -1.46 1.28 -4.49
CA SER A 226 -0.79 0.22 -3.73
C SER A 226 -0.08 -0.78 -4.65
N ALA A 227 -0.75 -1.20 -5.74
CA ALA A 227 -0.15 -2.06 -6.76
C ALA A 227 1.06 -1.40 -7.45
N HIS A 228 0.94 -0.11 -7.78
CA HIS A 228 2.05 0.66 -8.33
C HIS A 228 3.22 0.80 -7.33
N MET A 229 2.92 1.04 -6.05
CA MET A 229 3.92 1.10 -4.98
C MET A 229 4.65 -0.24 -4.83
N GLN A 230 3.94 -1.36 -4.92
CA GLN A 230 4.54 -2.69 -4.91
C GLN A 230 5.54 -2.88 -6.05
N LYS A 231 5.19 -2.45 -7.28
CA LYS A 231 6.11 -2.52 -8.44
C LYS A 231 7.37 -1.69 -8.21
N ILE A 232 7.22 -0.44 -7.76
CA ILE A 232 8.35 0.46 -7.50
C ILE A 232 9.26 -0.09 -6.39
N ILE A 233 8.70 -0.56 -5.27
CA ILE A 233 9.52 -1.07 -4.16
C ILE A 233 10.31 -2.31 -4.60
N ARG A 234 9.69 -3.24 -5.35
CA ARG A 234 10.39 -4.42 -5.91
C ARG A 234 11.52 -4.02 -6.86
N PHE A 235 11.28 -3.02 -7.70
CA PHE A 235 12.30 -2.47 -8.59
C PHE A 235 13.48 -1.89 -7.81
N ILE A 236 13.21 -0.99 -6.84
CA ILE A 236 14.26 -0.36 -6.02
C ILE A 236 15.01 -1.42 -5.20
N ALA A 237 14.33 -2.43 -4.64
CA ALA A 237 14.97 -3.50 -3.89
C ALA A 237 15.94 -4.31 -4.77
N THR A 238 15.53 -4.64 -6.00
CA THR A 238 16.37 -5.33 -6.99
C THR A 238 17.56 -4.46 -7.39
N GLN A 239 17.33 -3.17 -7.63
CA GLN A 239 18.39 -2.21 -7.92
C GLN A 239 19.40 -2.11 -6.78
N GLN A 240 18.93 -2.08 -5.54
CA GLN A 240 19.78 -1.98 -4.37
C GLN A 240 20.61 -3.25 -4.16
N PHE A 241 20.01 -4.42 -4.37
CA PHE A 241 20.72 -5.68 -4.35
C PHE A 241 21.84 -5.70 -5.40
N LEU A 242 21.53 -5.35 -6.65
CA LEU A 242 22.50 -5.35 -7.74
C LEU A 242 23.60 -4.30 -7.57
N ASN A 243 23.30 -3.13 -7.01
CA ASN A 243 24.32 -2.14 -6.63
C ASN A 243 25.22 -2.65 -5.50
N THR A 244 24.66 -3.37 -4.53
CA THR A 244 25.45 -4.00 -3.46
C THR A 244 26.42 -5.03 -4.05
N VAL A 245 25.98 -5.83 -5.03
CA VAL A 245 26.83 -6.78 -5.74
C VAL A 245 27.99 -6.09 -6.47
N LYS A 246 27.77 -4.91 -7.08
CA LYS A 246 28.87 -4.14 -7.69
C LYS A 246 29.94 -3.78 -6.66
N LEU A 247 29.52 -3.33 -5.47
CA LEU A 247 30.43 -3.01 -4.37
C LEU A 247 31.14 -4.25 -3.81
N ASP A 248 30.45 -5.39 -3.70
CA ASP A 248 31.07 -6.66 -3.30
C ASP A 248 32.26 -7.00 -4.21
N HIS A 249 32.16 -6.79 -5.52
CA HIS A 249 33.26 -7.04 -6.45
C HIS A 249 34.40 -6.03 -6.32
N VAL A 250 34.10 -4.76 -6.02
CA VAL A 250 35.14 -3.75 -5.74
C VAL A 250 35.92 -4.13 -4.49
N ILE A 251 35.22 -4.50 -3.42
CA ILE A 251 35.82 -4.92 -2.14
C ILE A 251 36.58 -6.24 -2.30
N TRP A 252 36.02 -7.20 -3.04
CA TRP A 252 36.68 -8.48 -3.29
C TRP A 252 38.00 -8.32 -4.04
N LYS A 253 38.04 -7.47 -5.08
CA LYS A 253 39.30 -7.15 -5.78
C LYS A 253 40.29 -6.43 -4.87
N ALA A 254 39.83 -5.48 -4.06
CA ALA A 254 40.66 -4.78 -3.08
C ALA A 254 41.34 -5.78 -2.14
N LYS A 255 40.60 -6.79 -1.67
CA LYS A 255 41.13 -7.89 -0.85
C LYS A 255 42.19 -8.72 -1.58
N VAL A 256 42.03 -8.99 -2.88
CA VAL A 256 43.07 -9.67 -3.67
C VAL A 256 44.35 -8.83 -3.72
N TYR A 257 44.25 -7.51 -3.92
CA TYR A 257 45.42 -6.61 -3.89
C TYR A 257 46.06 -6.55 -2.51
N GLU A 258 45.27 -6.47 -1.45
CA GLU A 258 45.72 -6.45 -0.05
C GLU A 258 46.52 -7.72 0.29
N MET A 259 46.03 -8.90 -0.12
CA MET A 259 46.73 -10.17 0.08
C MET A 259 48.07 -10.23 -0.65
N ILE A 260 48.17 -9.63 -1.84
CA ILE A 260 49.42 -9.55 -2.60
C ILE A 260 50.40 -8.57 -1.94
N LEU A 261 49.94 -7.38 -1.54
CA LEU A 261 50.77 -6.34 -0.92
C LEU A 261 51.33 -6.78 0.43
N HIS A 262 50.49 -7.38 1.29
CA HIS A 262 50.92 -7.85 2.61
C HIS A 262 51.52 -9.27 2.59
N CYS A 263 51.75 -9.84 1.40
CA CYS A 263 52.32 -11.17 1.23
C CYS A 263 51.56 -12.26 1.99
N ASP A 264 50.23 -12.20 2.03
CA ASP A 264 49.40 -13.26 2.64
C ASP A 264 49.38 -14.50 1.73
N MET A 265 50.14 -15.51 2.15
CA MET A 265 50.28 -16.77 1.43
C MET A 265 49.23 -17.81 1.83
N THR A 266 48.45 -17.56 2.88
CA THR A 266 47.64 -18.57 3.56
C THR A 266 46.15 -18.48 3.26
N SER A 267 45.62 -17.27 3.10
CA SER A 267 44.19 -17.09 2.88
C SER A 267 43.76 -17.46 1.45
N GLY A 268 42.55 -18.01 1.33
CA GLY A 268 41.89 -18.23 0.05
C GLY A 268 40.83 -17.17 -0.22
N VAL A 269 40.46 -17.01 -1.49
CA VAL A 269 39.29 -16.22 -1.91
C VAL A 269 38.22 -17.15 -2.46
N ASN A 270 36.95 -16.80 -2.22
CA ASN A 270 35.81 -17.61 -2.63
C ASN A 270 35.68 -17.74 -4.17
N SER A 271 34.99 -18.78 -4.61
CA SER A 271 34.54 -18.97 -5.99
C SER A 271 33.36 -18.06 -6.34
N HIS A 272 33.09 -17.93 -7.65
CA HIS A 272 31.98 -17.13 -8.16
C HIS A 272 30.62 -17.70 -7.74
N THR A 273 30.51 -19.02 -7.54
CA THR A 273 29.29 -19.68 -7.07
C THR A 273 29.02 -19.47 -5.58
N GLU A 274 30.05 -19.20 -4.78
CA GLU A 274 29.93 -19.01 -3.32
C GLU A 274 29.63 -17.55 -2.93
N CYS A 275 29.82 -16.61 -3.85
CA CYS A 275 29.58 -15.19 -3.60
C CYS A 275 28.08 -14.86 -3.60
N ARG A 276 27.72 -13.66 -3.13
CA ARG A 276 26.32 -13.19 -3.11
C ARG A 276 25.68 -13.20 -4.50
N LEU A 277 26.42 -12.77 -5.53
CA LEU A 277 25.94 -12.79 -6.91
C LEU A 277 25.76 -14.22 -7.41
N GLY A 278 26.69 -15.14 -7.14
CA GLY A 278 26.58 -16.54 -7.53
C GLY A 278 25.36 -17.22 -6.93
N LYS A 279 25.18 -17.08 -5.62
CA LYS A 279 24.01 -17.64 -4.91
C LYS A 279 22.70 -17.13 -5.48
N TRP A 280 22.65 -15.85 -5.88
CA TRP A 280 21.48 -15.28 -6.53
C TRP A 280 21.31 -15.77 -7.96
N TYR A 281 22.37 -15.74 -8.78
CA TYR A 281 22.36 -16.12 -10.19
C TYR A 281 21.92 -17.57 -10.40
N TYR A 282 22.45 -18.49 -9.59
CA TYR A 282 22.12 -19.91 -9.67
C TYR A 282 20.89 -20.31 -8.82
N GLY A 283 20.33 -19.37 -8.06
CA GLY A 283 19.17 -19.60 -7.21
C GLY A 283 17.85 -19.17 -7.88
N ASP A 284 16.73 -19.51 -7.22
CA ASP A 284 15.38 -19.24 -7.74
C ASP A 284 15.14 -17.74 -8.00
N ALA A 285 15.67 -16.87 -7.14
CA ALA A 285 15.54 -15.42 -7.28
C ALA A 285 16.18 -14.88 -8.56
N GLY A 286 17.34 -15.39 -8.98
CA GLY A 286 17.98 -15.01 -10.23
C GLY A 286 17.30 -15.61 -11.46
N SER A 287 16.73 -16.81 -11.34
CA SER A 287 16.08 -17.51 -12.46
C SER A 287 14.95 -16.70 -13.12
N SER A 288 14.25 -15.85 -12.35
CA SER A 288 13.23 -14.92 -12.85
C SER A 288 13.75 -13.92 -13.88
N PHE A 289 15.06 -13.64 -13.88
CA PHE A 289 15.72 -12.71 -14.79
C PHE A 289 16.39 -13.40 -15.98
N SER A 290 16.24 -14.72 -16.12
CA SER A 290 16.90 -15.53 -17.15
C SER A 290 16.58 -15.14 -18.59
N HIS A 291 15.49 -14.42 -18.81
CA HIS A 291 15.08 -13.91 -20.13
C HIS A 291 15.80 -12.61 -20.53
N PHE A 292 16.44 -11.93 -19.58
CA PHE A 292 17.17 -10.69 -19.85
C PHE A 292 18.58 -10.98 -20.38
N ASN A 293 18.95 -10.30 -21.47
CA ASN A 293 20.26 -10.47 -22.08
C ASN A 293 21.40 -10.05 -21.13
N GLY A 294 21.18 -9.02 -20.32
CA GLY A 294 22.13 -8.57 -19.30
C GLY A 294 22.40 -9.66 -18.24
N PHE A 295 21.38 -10.45 -17.88
CA PHE A 295 21.52 -11.59 -16.97
C PHE A 295 22.32 -12.72 -17.62
N ILE A 296 21.95 -13.12 -18.84
CA ILE A 296 22.63 -14.22 -19.55
C ILE A 296 24.12 -13.92 -19.73
N GLN A 297 24.46 -12.69 -20.15
CA GLN A 297 25.85 -12.29 -20.39
C GLN A 297 26.66 -12.00 -19.12
N LEU A 298 26.05 -12.06 -17.93
CA LEU A 298 26.71 -11.78 -16.66
C LEU A 298 27.63 -12.91 -16.18
N GLU A 299 27.29 -14.16 -16.50
CA GLU A 299 27.97 -15.34 -15.94
C GLU A 299 29.46 -15.39 -16.30
N ALA A 300 29.77 -15.33 -17.59
CA ALA A 300 31.14 -15.46 -18.08
C ALA A 300 32.09 -14.41 -17.47
N PRO A 301 31.81 -13.10 -17.49
CA PRO A 301 32.68 -12.12 -16.86
C PRO A 301 32.71 -12.26 -15.33
N HIS A 302 31.64 -12.71 -14.68
CA HIS A 302 31.62 -12.96 -13.23
C HIS A 302 32.53 -14.12 -12.84
N ALA A 303 32.43 -15.26 -13.55
CA ALA A 303 33.32 -16.40 -13.37
C ALA A 303 34.79 -16.00 -13.61
N GLU A 304 35.02 -15.16 -14.63
CA GLU A 304 36.35 -14.68 -15.00
C GLU A 304 37.01 -13.84 -13.91
N VAL A 305 36.28 -12.96 -13.21
CA VAL A 305 36.83 -12.18 -12.08
C VAL A 305 37.38 -13.11 -11.00
N HIS A 306 36.59 -14.08 -10.58
CA HIS A 306 36.98 -14.99 -9.52
C HIS A 306 38.12 -15.94 -9.94
N ARG A 307 38.09 -16.43 -11.19
CA ARG A 307 39.14 -17.28 -11.74
C ARG A 307 40.46 -16.53 -11.84
N SER A 308 40.47 -15.38 -12.50
CA SER A 308 41.69 -14.58 -12.70
C SER A 308 42.25 -14.04 -11.39
N GLY A 309 41.43 -13.69 -10.40
CA GLY A 309 41.92 -13.31 -9.06
C GLY A 309 42.60 -14.47 -8.32
N ARG A 310 42.09 -15.71 -8.42
CA ARG A 310 42.78 -16.90 -7.87
C ARG A 310 44.09 -17.18 -8.59
N GLU A 311 44.09 -17.12 -9.92
CA GLU A 311 45.31 -17.29 -10.73
C GLU A 311 46.36 -16.22 -10.41
N ALA A 312 45.95 -14.99 -10.10
CA ALA A 312 46.86 -13.94 -9.65
C ALA A 312 47.53 -14.33 -8.31
N LEU A 313 46.76 -14.80 -7.32
CA LEU A 313 47.30 -15.25 -6.04
C LEU A 313 48.22 -16.47 -6.19
N GLU A 314 47.89 -17.41 -7.08
CA GLU A 314 48.75 -18.55 -7.39
C GLU A 314 50.05 -18.13 -8.07
N ALA A 315 49.99 -17.23 -9.05
CA ALA A 315 51.16 -16.69 -9.73
C ALA A 315 52.06 -15.90 -8.77
N PHE A 316 51.47 -15.14 -7.84
CA PHE A 316 52.20 -14.46 -6.77
C PHE A 316 52.94 -15.46 -5.88
N ARG A 317 52.25 -16.53 -5.43
CA ARG A 317 52.87 -17.59 -4.62
C ARG A 317 54.01 -18.31 -5.34
N ALA A 318 53.90 -18.45 -6.66
CA ALA A 318 54.92 -19.05 -7.51
C ALA A 318 56.06 -18.08 -7.89
N GLY A 319 56.01 -16.80 -7.48
CA GLY A 319 56.99 -15.77 -7.84
C GLY A 319 56.96 -15.37 -9.32
N ASN A 320 55.89 -15.68 -10.05
CA ASN A 320 55.78 -15.40 -11.48
C ASN A 320 55.12 -14.03 -11.72
N ASN A 321 55.95 -12.99 -11.80
CA ASN A 321 55.52 -11.60 -11.95
C ASN A 321 54.76 -11.31 -13.26
N ASP A 322 55.08 -11.99 -14.36
CA ASP A 322 54.41 -11.76 -15.64
C ASP A 322 53.00 -12.36 -15.64
N ALA A 323 52.86 -13.58 -15.10
CA ALA A 323 51.56 -14.21 -14.92
C ALA A 323 50.68 -13.42 -13.95
N LEU A 324 51.25 -12.94 -12.83
CA LEU A 324 50.56 -12.09 -11.86
C LEU A 324 49.96 -10.84 -12.51
N LYS A 325 50.78 -10.05 -13.21
CA LYS A 325 50.32 -8.83 -13.88
C LYS A 325 49.23 -9.10 -14.91
N LYS A 326 49.38 -10.18 -15.68
CA LYS A 326 48.38 -10.60 -16.68
C LYS A 326 47.05 -10.96 -16.02
N SER A 327 47.07 -11.77 -14.97
CA SER A 327 45.86 -12.20 -14.26
C SER A 327 45.15 -11.04 -13.57
N LEU A 328 45.88 -10.09 -12.97
CA LEU A 328 45.29 -8.86 -12.41
C LEU A 328 44.64 -7.98 -13.48
N ALA A 329 45.27 -7.80 -14.64
CA ALA A 329 44.68 -7.03 -15.74
C ALA A 329 43.38 -7.65 -16.27
N ILE A 330 43.35 -8.99 -16.37
CA ILE A 330 42.14 -9.74 -16.76
C ILE A 330 41.05 -9.56 -15.69
N MET A 331 41.39 -9.66 -14.40
CA MET A 331 40.45 -9.47 -13.28
C MET A 331 39.80 -8.07 -13.33
N GLU A 332 40.58 -7.02 -13.57
CA GLU A 332 40.08 -5.65 -13.70
C GLU A 332 39.13 -5.47 -14.90
N GLN A 333 39.51 -6.03 -16.06
CA GLN A 333 38.68 -5.98 -17.26
C GLN A 333 37.37 -6.75 -17.08
N ALA A 334 37.42 -7.97 -16.52
CA ALA A 334 36.26 -8.80 -16.25
C ALA A 334 35.33 -8.12 -15.24
N SER A 335 35.86 -7.51 -14.18
CA SER A 335 35.05 -6.79 -13.18
C SER A 335 34.34 -5.58 -13.79
N THR A 336 35.01 -4.86 -14.69
CA THR A 336 34.38 -3.77 -15.45
C THR A 336 33.23 -4.30 -16.34
N GLN A 337 33.39 -5.49 -16.93
CA GLN A 337 32.31 -6.12 -17.70
C GLN A 337 31.14 -6.53 -16.80
N VAL A 338 31.39 -7.11 -15.63
CA VAL A 338 30.35 -7.44 -14.64
C VAL A 338 29.51 -6.20 -14.32
N ILE A 339 30.14 -5.07 -13.99
CA ILE A 339 29.41 -3.82 -13.67
C ILE A 339 28.55 -3.38 -14.85
N LYS A 340 29.09 -3.40 -16.08
CA LYS A 340 28.33 -3.05 -17.29
C LYS A 340 27.15 -3.97 -17.55
N ARG A 341 27.29 -5.29 -17.33
CA ARG A 341 26.19 -6.25 -17.49
C ARG A 341 25.12 -6.08 -16.43
N ILE A 342 25.50 -5.73 -15.20
CA ILE A 342 24.54 -5.37 -14.16
C ILE A 342 23.80 -4.07 -14.53
N ASP A 343 24.48 -3.05 -15.04
CA ASP A 343 23.82 -1.82 -15.51
C ASP A 343 22.84 -2.10 -16.67
N GLU A 344 23.25 -2.90 -17.65
CA GLU A 344 22.39 -3.34 -18.75
C GLU A 344 21.16 -4.10 -18.26
N LEU A 345 21.35 -5.01 -17.30
CA LEU A 345 20.25 -5.74 -16.66
C LEU A 345 19.29 -4.78 -15.93
N LEU A 346 19.81 -3.79 -15.20
CA LEU A 346 18.98 -2.82 -14.49
C LEU A 346 18.14 -1.96 -15.44
N THR A 347 18.70 -1.55 -16.58
CA THR A 347 17.93 -0.86 -17.62
C THR A 347 16.83 -1.75 -18.16
N GLN A 348 17.13 -3.02 -18.47
CA GLN A 348 16.15 -3.97 -18.98
C GLN A 348 15.00 -4.24 -17.98
N ILE A 349 15.31 -4.32 -16.69
CA ILE A 349 14.30 -4.48 -15.63
C ILE A 349 13.45 -3.21 -15.46
N GLY A 350 14.03 -2.02 -15.67
CA GLY A 350 13.31 -0.75 -15.53
C GLY A 350 12.34 -0.44 -16.66
N ASP A 351 12.62 -0.98 -17.85
CA ASP A 351 11.80 -0.80 -19.06
C ASP A 351 10.63 -1.80 -19.15
N ASP A 352 10.61 -2.84 -18.29
CA ASP A 352 9.56 -3.87 -18.15
C ASP A 352 8.51 -3.50 -17.06
#